data_AF-A0A2J6ST86-F1
#
_entry.id   AF-A0A2J6ST86-F1
#
_cell.length_a   1.000
_cell.length_b   1.000
_cell.length_c   1.000
_cell.angle_alpha   90.00
_cell.angle_beta   90.00
_cell.angle_gamma   90.00
#
_symmetry.space_group_name_H-M   'P 1'
#
loop_
_entity.id
_entity.type
_entity.pdbx_description
1 polymer ?
#
loop_
_entity_poly.entity_id
_entity_poly.type
_entity_poly.pdbx_seq_one_letter_code
_entity_poly.pdbx_strand_id
1 'polypeptide(L)'
;IDVDLINSWISNCSAKHISCKEKLSISELHTHVRPNFIDVFTNNLVRGDVVTDYVALSYVWGPSQPEPRCKHQETAGGELVISRFPHGESSTYALRNSEHMVFSHPCQVVKDAMELVKKIGFRYLWVDEYCIGNGAREREIHISQMDSIYEGAVLTICALSGAHKHLGLPGMSSPLQVAPQPYLDLDSNRIIATRLPSPLHDARTSPWNERAWTL
;
A
#
# COMPACT_ATOMS: atom_id res chain seq x y z
N ILE A 1 10.16 9.98 7.76
CA ILE A 1 10.27 9.71 6.31
C ILE A 1 10.61 11.01 5.59
N ASP A 2 11.50 10.95 4.61
CA ASP A 2 11.90 12.11 3.80
C ASP A 2 11.00 12.22 2.56
N VAL A 3 10.07 13.18 2.60
CA VAL A 3 9.07 13.38 1.55
C VAL A 3 9.69 14.07 0.33
N ASP A 4 10.65 14.97 0.55
CA ASP A 4 11.30 15.72 -0.54
C ASP A 4 12.17 14.78 -1.38
N LEU A 5 12.87 13.85 -0.74
CA LEU A 5 13.62 12.81 -1.44
C LEU A 5 12.70 11.94 -2.31
N ILE A 6 11.55 11.50 -1.78
CA ILE A 6 10.59 10.69 -2.53
C ILE A 6 10.08 11.48 -3.75
N ASN A 7 9.68 12.74 -3.55
CA ASN A 7 9.22 13.61 -4.65
C ASN A 7 10.31 13.83 -5.71
N SER A 8 11.58 13.91 -5.30
CA SER A 8 12.71 13.99 -6.23
C SER A 8 12.84 12.73 -7.10
N TRP A 9 12.60 11.54 -6.52
CA TRP A 9 12.62 10.27 -7.26
C TRP A 9 11.47 10.17 -8.26
N ILE A 10 10.26 10.55 -7.85
CA ILE A 10 9.08 10.60 -8.73
C ILE A 10 9.33 11.55 -9.90
N SER A 11 9.86 12.74 -9.62
CA SER A 11 10.21 13.75 -10.64
C SER A 11 11.29 13.25 -11.59
N ASN A 12 12.32 12.58 -11.07
CA ASN A 12 13.41 12.03 -11.88
C ASN A 12 12.91 10.88 -12.78
N CYS A 13 12.07 9.99 -12.24
CA CYS A 13 11.47 8.89 -12.97
C CYS A 13 10.63 9.42 -14.14
N SER A 14 9.69 10.32 -13.85
CA SER A 14 8.83 10.94 -14.87
C SER A 14 9.61 11.79 -15.87
N ALA A 15 10.78 12.35 -15.53
CA ALA A 15 11.59 13.12 -16.47
C ALA A 15 12.44 12.24 -17.39
N LYS A 16 13.05 11.18 -16.87
CA LYS A 16 14.12 10.42 -17.54
C LYS A 16 13.69 9.07 -18.11
N HIS A 17 12.65 8.43 -17.58
CA HIS A 17 12.24 7.09 -18.01
C HIS A 17 11.07 7.19 -18.99
N ILE A 18 11.31 6.85 -20.26
CA ILE A 18 10.28 6.87 -21.31
C ILE A 18 9.14 5.90 -20.97
N SER A 19 9.47 4.67 -20.54
CA SER A 19 8.50 3.67 -20.12
C SER A 19 7.62 4.12 -18.95
N CYS A 20 8.12 4.99 -18.08
CA CYS A 20 7.34 5.54 -16.96
C CYS A 20 6.53 6.78 -17.34
N LYS A 21 6.77 7.39 -18.51
CA LYS A 21 5.94 8.47 -19.09
C LYS A 21 4.76 7.89 -19.86
N GLU A 22 4.99 6.82 -20.60
CA GLU A 22 3.98 6.07 -21.36
C GLU A 22 3.20 5.12 -20.43
N LYS A 23 2.79 5.60 -19.25
CA LYS A 23 1.96 4.79 -18.35
C LYS A 23 0.73 4.33 -19.12
N LEU A 24 0.40 3.06 -18.97
CA LEU A 24 -0.92 2.55 -19.35
C LEU A 24 -1.94 3.44 -18.65
N SER A 25 -2.80 4.08 -19.43
CA SER A 25 -3.92 4.80 -18.82
C SER A 25 -4.73 3.77 -18.03
N ILE A 26 -5.19 4.14 -16.84
CA ILE A 26 -6.22 3.39 -16.11
C ILE A 26 -7.33 2.96 -17.09
N SER A 27 -7.73 3.82 -18.03
CA SER A 27 -8.73 3.46 -19.04
C SER A 27 -8.34 2.29 -19.96
N GLU A 28 -7.05 2.09 -20.23
CA GLU A 28 -6.49 1.02 -21.07
C GLU A 28 -6.31 -0.29 -20.29
N LEU A 29 -6.04 -0.21 -18.99
CA LEU A 29 -5.99 -1.37 -18.08
C LEU A 29 -7.36 -2.01 -17.81
N HIS A 30 -8.47 -1.34 -18.17
CA HIS A 30 -9.79 -1.59 -17.59
C HIS A 30 -10.89 -2.01 -18.57
N THR A 31 -10.59 -2.83 -19.58
CA THR A 31 -11.62 -3.33 -20.50
C THR A 31 -12.59 -4.34 -19.86
N HIS A 32 -12.28 -4.95 -18.71
CA HIS A 32 -13.12 -6.02 -18.14
C HIS A 32 -13.56 -5.88 -16.67
N VAL A 33 -12.75 -5.36 -15.72
CA VAL A 33 -13.20 -5.02 -14.36
C VAL A 33 -12.41 -3.81 -13.84
N ARG A 34 -13.10 -2.86 -13.19
CA ARG A 34 -12.47 -1.66 -12.63
C ARG A 34 -12.14 -1.87 -11.15
N PRO A 35 -10.87 -1.76 -10.74
CA PRO A 35 -10.51 -1.81 -9.33
C PRO A 35 -11.11 -0.61 -8.58
N ASN A 36 -11.32 -0.79 -7.29
CA ASN A 36 -11.61 0.32 -6.40
C ASN A 36 -10.31 0.96 -5.91
N PHE A 37 -10.40 2.15 -5.36
CA PHE A 37 -9.30 2.87 -4.76
C PHE A 37 -9.78 3.55 -3.49
N ILE A 38 -8.88 3.71 -2.52
CA ILE A 38 -9.15 4.51 -1.34
C ILE A 38 -8.81 5.97 -1.69
N ASP A 39 -9.80 6.84 -1.68
CA ASP A 39 -9.57 8.28 -1.62
C ASP A 39 -9.10 8.63 -0.21
N VAL A 40 -7.81 8.95 -0.07
CA VAL A 40 -7.20 9.13 1.24
C VAL A 40 -7.73 10.38 1.96
N PHE A 41 -8.27 11.37 1.24
CA PHE A 41 -8.78 12.60 1.82
C PHE A 41 -10.22 12.45 2.33
N THR A 42 -11.07 11.78 1.55
CA THR A 42 -12.47 11.56 1.93
C THR A 42 -12.71 10.26 2.69
N ASN A 43 -11.70 9.39 2.73
CA ASN A 43 -11.76 8.06 3.33
C ASN A 43 -12.90 7.20 2.73
N ASN A 44 -13.10 7.34 1.41
CA ASN A 44 -14.11 6.61 0.65
C ASN A 44 -13.46 5.67 -0.34
N LEU A 45 -14.11 4.54 -0.59
CA LEU A 45 -13.81 3.70 -1.74
C LEU A 45 -14.45 4.32 -2.98
N VAL A 46 -13.63 4.64 -3.96
CA VAL A 46 -14.03 5.16 -5.27
C VAL A 46 -13.71 4.13 -6.33
N ARG A 47 -14.47 4.14 -7.42
CA ARG A 47 -14.19 3.29 -8.58
C ARG A 47 -13.06 3.90 -9.40
N GLY A 48 -12.32 3.06 -10.12
CA GLY A 48 -11.23 3.48 -11.00
C GLY A 48 -11.63 4.35 -12.19
N ASP A 49 -12.92 4.59 -12.41
CA ASP A 49 -13.42 5.42 -13.51
C ASP A 49 -13.03 6.90 -13.39
N VAL A 50 -12.81 7.37 -12.17
CA VAL A 50 -12.46 8.76 -11.85
C VAL A 50 -11.01 8.93 -11.39
N VAL A 51 -10.22 7.85 -11.42
CA VAL A 51 -8.84 7.84 -10.91
C VAL A 51 -7.87 7.99 -12.08
N THR A 52 -6.91 8.90 -11.95
CA THR A 52 -5.88 9.17 -12.97
C THR A 52 -4.50 8.69 -12.51
N ASP A 53 -4.09 9.14 -11.33
CA ASP A 53 -2.83 8.76 -10.70
C ASP A 53 -3.11 8.19 -9.31
N TYR A 54 -2.47 7.07 -9.01
CA TYR A 54 -2.58 6.39 -7.73
C TYR A 54 -1.24 5.81 -7.29
N VAL A 55 -1.17 5.51 -6.00
CA VAL A 55 -0.07 4.79 -5.37
C VAL A 55 -0.58 3.41 -4.99
N ALA A 56 0.25 2.38 -5.13
CA ALA A 56 -0.08 1.04 -4.66
C ALA A 56 0.63 0.73 -3.33
N LEU A 57 0.02 -0.09 -2.48
CA LEU A 57 0.64 -0.64 -1.29
C LEU A 57 0.86 -2.15 -1.44
N SER A 58 2.10 -2.58 -1.25
CA SER A 58 2.48 -3.99 -1.15
C SER A 58 3.08 -4.25 0.24
N TYR A 59 2.43 -5.09 1.05
CA TYR A 59 2.76 -5.32 2.46
C TYR A 59 2.44 -6.75 2.85
N VAL A 60 2.92 -7.28 3.97
CA VAL A 60 2.53 -8.60 4.48
C VAL A 60 1.32 -8.48 5.41
N TRP A 61 0.30 -9.32 5.20
CA TRP A 61 -0.87 -9.33 6.09
C TRP A 61 -0.50 -9.88 7.49
N GLY A 62 0.35 -10.91 7.50
CA GLY A 62 0.83 -11.61 8.69
C GLY A 62 -0.07 -12.79 9.08
N PRO A 63 0.34 -13.59 10.07
CA PRO A 63 -0.54 -14.62 10.64
C PRO A 63 -1.77 -13.95 11.24
N SER A 64 -2.94 -14.58 11.08
CA SER A 64 -4.21 -14.13 11.66
C SER A 64 -4.05 -14.04 13.18
N GLN A 65 -3.79 -12.85 13.69
CA GLN A 65 -4.03 -12.59 15.10
C GLN A 65 -5.57 -12.54 15.23
N PRO A 66 -6.17 -13.21 16.23
CA PRO A 66 -7.59 -13.02 16.49
C PRO A 66 -7.78 -11.52 16.69
N GLU A 67 -8.40 -10.85 15.73
CA GLU A 67 -8.67 -9.43 15.84
C GLU A 67 -9.38 -9.24 17.19
N PRO A 68 -9.03 -8.20 17.98
CA PRO A 68 -9.85 -7.86 19.13
C PRO A 68 -11.25 -7.70 18.57
N ARG A 69 -12.17 -8.62 18.92
CA ARG A 69 -13.55 -8.63 18.45
C ARG A 69 -14.03 -7.19 18.58
N CYS A 70 -14.08 -6.47 17.46
CA CYS A 70 -14.75 -5.18 17.41
C CYS A 70 -16.15 -5.55 17.86
N LYS A 71 -16.50 -5.18 19.09
CA LYS A 71 -17.85 -5.35 19.58
C LYS A 71 -18.68 -4.61 18.55
N HIS A 72 -19.42 -5.37 17.76
CA HIS A 72 -20.31 -4.85 16.73
C HIS A 72 -21.21 -3.85 17.44
N GLN A 73 -20.90 -2.57 17.32
CA GLN A 73 -21.85 -1.54 17.65
C GLN A 73 -22.57 -1.33 16.33
N GLU A 74 -23.76 -1.95 16.24
CA GLU A 74 -24.72 -1.70 15.18
C GLU A 74 -25.02 -0.20 15.16
N THR A 75 -24.21 0.58 14.44
CA THR A 75 -24.58 1.94 14.07
C THR A 75 -25.65 1.83 13.00
N ALA A 76 -26.85 2.26 13.36
CA ALA A 76 -28.03 2.25 12.52
C ALA A 76 -27.77 2.94 11.16
N GLY A 77 -27.90 2.19 10.05
CA GLY A 77 -28.20 2.77 8.74
C GLY A 77 -27.39 2.32 7.52
N GLY A 78 -26.31 1.53 7.65
CA GLY A 78 -25.46 1.14 6.50
C GLY A 78 -25.29 -0.38 6.34
N GLU A 79 -25.20 -0.87 5.09
CA GLU A 79 -24.88 -2.28 4.80
C GLU A 79 -23.38 -2.52 4.96
N LEU A 80 -23.00 -3.48 5.80
CA LEU A 80 -21.59 -3.79 6.08
C LEU A 80 -20.96 -4.56 4.90
N VAL A 81 -19.83 -4.07 4.41
CA VAL A 81 -19.04 -4.74 3.38
C VAL A 81 -17.97 -5.57 4.08
N ILE A 82 -18.06 -6.89 3.88
CA ILE A 82 -17.19 -7.89 4.49
C ILE A 82 -16.33 -8.55 3.40
N SER A 83 -15.00 -8.52 3.54
CA SER A 83 -14.13 -9.39 2.75
C SER A 83 -14.05 -10.75 3.42
N ARG A 84 -14.43 -11.79 2.68
CA ARG A 84 -14.13 -13.19 3.04
C ARG A 84 -12.83 -13.59 2.37
N PHE A 85 -11.80 -13.78 3.19
CA PHE A 85 -10.50 -14.26 2.72
C PHE A 85 -10.42 -15.80 2.76
N PRO A 86 -9.49 -16.41 2.00
CA PRO A 86 -9.32 -17.88 1.94
C PRO A 86 -9.06 -18.52 3.31
N HIS A 87 -8.66 -17.73 4.30
CA HIS A 87 -8.34 -18.17 5.66
C HIS A 87 -9.55 -18.08 6.60
N GLY A 88 -10.76 -17.89 6.07
CA GLY A 88 -12.02 -18.00 6.82
C GLY A 88 -12.44 -16.76 7.60
N GLU A 89 -11.62 -15.71 7.63
CA GLU A 89 -11.94 -14.49 8.37
C GLU A 89 -12.74 -13.50 7.53
N SER A 90 -13.73 -12.91 8.20
CA SER A 90 -14.63 -11.89 7.69
C SER A 90 -14.29 -10.59 8.40
N SER A 91 -13.53 -9.70 7.75
CA SER A 91 -13.25 -8.37 8.31
C SER A 91 -14.18 -7.35 7.65
N THR A 92 -14.90 -6.59 8.47
CA THR A 92 -15.74 -5.47 8.04
C THR A 92 -14.84 -4.24 7.85
N TYR A 93 -14.60 -3.84 6.60
CA TYR A 93 -13.69 -2.73 6.30
C TYR A 93 -14.36 -1.54 5.63
N ALA A 94 -15.62 -1.67 5.21
CA ALA A 94 -16.38 -0.56 4.68
C ALA A 94 -17.86 -0.61 5.08
N LEU A 95 -18.45 0.58 5.22
CA LEU A 95 -19.88 0.77 5.42
C LEU A 95 -20.46 1.32 4.12
N ARG A 96 -21.42 0.60 3.54
CA ARG A 96 -22.17 1.06 2.39
C ARG A 96 -23.31 1.96 2.89
N ASN A 97 -23.19 3.25 2.61
CA ASN A 97 -24.28 4.20 2.72
C ASN A 97 -24.96 4.34 1.34
N SER A 98 -26.13 4.99 1.30
CA SER A 98 -26.96 5.11 0.09
C SER A 98 -26.23 5.68 -1.14
N GLU A 99 -25.13 6.43 -0.95
CA GLU A 99 -24.36 7.08 -2.03
C GLU A 99 -22.86 6.72 -2.05
N HIS A 100 -22.27 6.24 -0.94
CA HIS A 100 -20.82 6.03 -0.82
C HIS A 100 -20.45 4.81 0.02
N MET A 101 -19.30 4.19 -0.30
CA MET A 101 -18.65 3.18 0.54
C MET A 101 -17.58 3.85 1.41
N VAL A 102 -17.86 4.00 2.71
CA VAL A 102 -16.94 4.60 3.66
C VAL A 102 -15.93 3.57 4.10
N PHE A 103 -14.63 3.85 3.90
CA PHE A 103 -13.54 3.00 4.37
C PHE A 103 -13.35 3.19 5.87
N SER A 104 -13.49 2.12 6.65
CA SER A 104 -13.47 2.18 8.12
C SER A 104 -12.49 1.16 8.71
N HIS A 105 -11.84 1.51 9.81
CA HIS A 105 -10.92 0.65 10.57
C HIS A 105 -9.74 0.04 9.77
N PRO A 106 -8.97 0.81 8.96
CA PRO A 106 -7.75 0.30 8.35
C PRO A 106 -6.74 -0.21 9.38
N CYS A 107 -6.00 -1.24 8.99
CA CYS A 107 -4.80 -1.67 9.73
C CYS A 107 -3.72 -0.57 9.71
N GLN A 108 -2.80 -0.62 10.66
CA GLN A 108 -1.83 0.48 10.87
C GLN A 108 -0.97 0.76 9.63
N VAL A 109 -0.52 -0.28 8.92
CA VAL A 109 0.26 -0.11 7.68
C VAL A 109 -0.52 0.65 6.60
N VAL A 110 -1.83 0.45 6.53
CA VAL A 110 -2.69 1.14 5.56
C VAL A 110 -2.94 2.58 5.99
N LYS A 111 -3.15 2.84 7.29
CA LYS A 111 -3.22 4.22 7.81
C LYS A 111 -1.97 5.02 7.48
N ASP A 112 -0.81 4.42 7.73
CA ASP A 112 0.48 5.04 7.47
C ASP A 112 0.71 5.27 5.97
N ALA A 113 0.32 4.30 5.13
CA ALA A 113 0.38 4.46 3.68
C ALA A 113 -0.54 5.58 3.20
N MET A 114 -1.78 5.67 3.70
CA MET A 114 -2.70 6.77 3.38
C MET A 114 -2.12 8.13 3.76
N GLU A 115 -1.50 8.24 4.94
CA GLU A 115 -0.85 9.48 5.37
C GLU A 115 0.37 9.81 4.50
N LEU A 116 1.18 8.81 4.13
CA LEU A 116 2.31 9.02 3.25
C LEU A 116 1.84 9.53 1.89
N VAL A 117 0.84 8.89 1.29
CA VAL A 117 0.20 9.29 0.02
C VAL A 117 -0.26 10.74 0.05
N LYS A 118 -0.89 11.20 1.15
CA LYS A 118 -1.22 12.64 1.33
C LYS A 118 0.02 13.52 1.29
N LYS A 119 1.07 13.15 2.03
CA LYS A 119 2.30 13.94 2.15
C LYS A 119 3.05 14.07 0.83
N ILE A 120 3.04 13.02 0.01
CA ILE A 120 3.67 13.03 -1.33
C ILE A 120 2.75 13.62 -2.42
N GLY A 121 1.57 14.15 -2.05
CA GLY A 121 0.70 14.91 -2.97
C GLY A 121 -0.24 14.07 -3.84
N PHE A 122 -0.46 12.80 -3.51
CA PHE A 122 -1.40 11.92 -4.24
C PHE A 122 -2.71 11.75 -3.47
N ARG A 123 -3.76 11.32 -4.18
CA ARG A 123 -5.12 11.18 -3.63
C ARG A 123 -5.58 9.74 -3.51
N TYR A 124 -5.17 8.87 -4.42
CA TYR A 124 -5.71 7.53 -4.52
C TYR A 124 -4.67 6.50 -4.10
N LEU A 125 -5.07 5.61 -3.20
CA LEU A 125 -4.27 4.48 -2.75
C LEU A 125 -4.98 3.17 -3.13
N TRP A 126 -4.25 2.28 -3.79
CA TRP A 126 -4.69 0.93 -4.04
C TRP A 126 -4.12 -0.04 -3.00
N VAL A 127 -4.97 -0.90 -2.45
CA VAL A 127 -4.63 -1.92 -1.45
C VAL A 127 -5.38 -3.20 -1.78
N ASP A 128 -4.66 -4.30 -1.99
CA ASP A 128 -5.23 -5.60 -2.38
C ASP A 128 -6.41 -6.04 -1.47
N GLU A 129 -6.26 -5.92 -0.15
CA GLU A 129 -7.25 -6.31 0.87
C GLU A 129 -8.58 -5.56 0.76
N TYR A 130 -8.58 -4.33 0.23
CA TYR A 130 -9.73 -3.42 0.26
C TYR A 130 -10.25 -3.01 -1.11
N CYS A 131 -9.38 -3.04 -2.12
CA CYS A 131 -9.68 -2.56 -3.47
C CYS A 131 -10.16 -3.68 -4.40
N ILE A 132 -9.99 -4.93 -4.00
CA ILE A 132 -10.49 -6.10 -4.72
C ILE A 132 -11.91 -6.43 -4.22
N GLY A 133 -12.86 -6.52 -5.14
CA GLY A 133 -14.26 -6.85 -4.83
C GLY A 133 -14.42 -8.18 -4.12
N ASN A 134 -15.50 -8.31 -3.35
CA ASN A 134 -15.80 -9.52 -2.57
C ASN A 134 -16.47 -10.63 -3.41
N GLY A 135 -16.87 -10.34 -4.65
CA GLY A 135 -17.41 -11.34 -5.57
C GLY A 135 -16.33 -12.28 -6.07
N ALA A 136 -16.56 -13.60 -6.03
CA ALA A 136 -15.58 -14.61 -6.44
C ALA A 136 -15.05 -14.37 -7.87
N ARG A 137 -15.94 -14.05 -8.81
CA ARG A 137 -15.57 -13.76 -10.21
C ARG A 137 -14.79 -12.46 -10.37
N GLU A 138 -15.17 -11.41 -9.64
CA GLU A 138 -14.46 -10.11 -9.68
C GLU A 138 -13.05 -10.25 -9.11
N ARG A 139 -12.91 -11.04 -8.03
CA ARG A 139 -11.63 -11.34 -7.40
C ARG A 139 -10.71 -12.08 -8.36
N GLU A 140 -11.17 -13.14 -9.01
CA GLU A 140 -10.36 -13.88 -10.00
C GLU A 140 -9.85 -12.96 -11.11
N ILE A 141 -10.71 -12.08 -11.63
CA ILE A 141 -10.31 -11.13 -12.68
C ILE A 141 -9.30 -10.12 -12.15
N HIS A 142 -9.53 -9.53 -10.97
CA HIS A 142 -8.57 -8.60 -10.37
C HIS A 142 -7.22 -9.26 -10.05
N ILE A 143 -7.22 -10.51 -9.59
CA ILE A 143 -5.99 -11.27 -9.36
C ILE A 143 -5.23 -11.46 -10.67
N SER A 144 -5.94 -11.78 -11.76
CA SER A 144 -5.32 -11.92 -13.09
C SER A 144 -4.77 -10.62 -13.67
N GLN A 145 -5.10 -9.46 -13.08
CA GLN A 145 -4.69 -8.12 -13.52
C GLN A 145 -3.81 -7.41 -12.48
N MET A 146 -3.27 -8.12 -11.48
CA MET A 146 -2.45 -7.48 -10.44
C MET A 146 -1.18 -6.85 -11.02
N ASP A 147 -0.55 -7.51 -11.99
CA ASP A 147 0.61 -7.01 -12.72
C ASP A 147 0.33 -5.62 -13.32
N SER A 148 -0.79 -5.52 -14.04
CA SER A 148 -1.32 -4.31 -14.66
C SER A 148 -1.61 -3.20 -13.64
N ILE A 149 -2.16 -3.54 -12.46
CA ILE A 149 -2.43 -2.58 -11.39
C ILE A 149 -1.12 -2.06 -10.77
N TYR A 150 -0.13 -2.93 -10.55
CA TYR A 150 1.15 -2.45 -10.02
C TYR A 150 1.94 -1.65 -11.06
N GLU A 151 1.87 -2.02 -12.34
CA GLU A 151 2.50 -1.30 -13.45
C GLU A 151 1.90 0.10 -13.64
N GLY A 152 0.59 0.24 -13.51
CA GLY A 152 -0.11 1.52 -13.64
C GLY A 152 0.10 2.50 -12.49
N ALA A 153 0.63 2.05 -11.35
CA ALA A 153 0.85 2.90 -10.19
C ALA A 153 1.98 3.92 -10.43
N VAL A 154 1.84 5.13 -9.87
CA VAL A 154 2.92 6.14 -9.90
C VAL A 154 4.17 5.62 -9.17
N LEU A 155 3.93 4.95 -8.04
CA LEU A 155 4.92 4.21 -7.27
C LEU A 155 4.18 3.16 -6.44
N THR A 156 4.95 2.17 -5.99
CA THR A 156 4.48 1.17 -5.03
C THR A 156 5.24 1.31 -3.73
N ILE A 157 4.50 1.43 -2.62
CA ILE A 157 5.06 1.39 -1.27
C ILE A 157 5.23 -0.08 -0.89
N CYS A 158 6.48 -0.54 -0.77
CA CYS A 158 6.79 -1.91 -0.32
C CYS A 158 7.13 -1.91 1.18
N ALA A 159 6.23 -2.43 2.01
CA ALA A 159 6.43 -2.56 3.45
C ALA A 159 7.20 -3.85 3.79
N LEU A 160 8.53 -3.79 3.68
CA LEU A 160 9.43 -4.95 3.87
C LEU A 160 9.56 -5.39 5.33
N SER A 161 9.56 -4.43 6.26
CA SER A 161 9.88 -4.64 7.68
C SER A 161 8.71 -5.18 8.50
N GLY A 162 7.51 -5.25 7.93
CA GLY A 162 6.31 -5.65 8.63
C GLY A 162 6.09 -7.16 8.57
N ALA A 163 6.26 -7.87 9.68
CA ALA A 163 5.82 -9.26 9.80
C ALA A 163 4.29 -9.42 9.74
N HIS A 164 3.54 -8.34 10.02
CA HIS A 164 2.08 -8.29 9.94
C HIS A 164 1.55 -6.86 9.78
N LYS A 165 0.30 -6.72 9.32
CA LYS A 165 -0.36 -5.45 8.95
C LYS A 165 -0.50 -4.40 10.06
N HIS A 166 -0.31 -4.79 11.32
CA HIS A 166 -0.45 -3.90 12.48
C HIS A 166 0.84 -3.15 12.89
N LEU A 167 2.00 -3.43 12.29
CA LEU A 167 3.27 -2.76 12.68
C LEU A 167 3.38 -1.31 12.18
N GLY A 168 2.66 -0.95 11.11
CA GLY A 168 2.81 0.36 10.48
C GLY A 168 4.05 0.48 9.59
N LEU A 169 4.25 1.66 9.03
CA LEU A 169 5.45 2.04 8.28
C LEU A 169 6.41 2.79 9.22
N PRO A 170 7.65 2.31 9.40
CA PRO A 170 8.66 3.02 10.18
C PRO A 170 8.88 4.45 9.66
N GLY A 171 8.88 5.43 10.57
CA GLY A 171 8.99 6.85 10.24
C GLY A 171 7.69 7.55 9.86
N MET A 172 6.55 6.84 9.90
CA MET A 172 5.19 7.42 9.88
C MET A 172 4.60 7.44 11.29
N SER A 173 4.04 6.30 11.75
CA SER A 173 3.41 6.17 13.08
C SER A 173 4.38 5.85 14.20
N SER A 174 5.53 5.27 13.84
CA SER A 174 6.62 4.96 14.77
C SER A 174 7.91 5.68 14.35
N PRO A 175 8.78 6.08 15.28
CA PRO A 175 10.08 6.65 14.93
C PRO A 175 10.94 5.67 14.11
N LEU A 176 11.75 6.20 13.20
CA LEU A 176 12.78 5.38 12.55
C LEU A 176 13.82 4.96 13.59
N GLN A 177 13.96 3.65 13.77
CA GLN A 177 15.07 3.06 14.52
C GLN A 177 16.32 3.11 13.63
N VAL A 178 16.98 4.27 13.58
CA VAL A 178 18.22 4.42 12.81
C VAL A 178 19.38 3.98 13.69
N ALA A 179 19.91 2.79 13.43
CA ALA A 179 21.23 2.44 13.95
C ALA A 179 22.28 3.30 13.23
N PRO A 180 23.21 3.96 13.94
CA PRO A 180 24.27 4.70 13.29
C PRO A 180 25.09 3.76 12.41
N GLN A 181 25.43 4.23 11.20
CA GLN A 181 26.31 3.47 10.31
C GLN A 181 27.64 3.22 11.02
N PRO A 182 28.08 1.95 11.18
CA PRO A 182 29.36 1.68 11.81
C PRO A 182 30.50 2.31 11.00
N TYR A 183 31.34 3.06 11.67
CA TYR A 183 32.52 3.67 11.07
C TYR A 183 33.73 3.57 12.00
N LEU A 184 34.91 3.64 11.39
CA LEU A 184 36.21 3.73 12.04
C LEU A 184 36.86 5.04 11.59
N ASP A 185 37.15 5.90 12.56
CA ASP A 185 37.98 7.08 12.34
C ASP A 185 39.45 6.65 12.41
N LEU A 186 40.18 6.82 11.30
CA LEU A 186 41.57 6.42 11.21
C LEU A 186 42.53 7.56 11.55
N ASP A 187 42.16 8.82 11.27
CA ASP A 187 42.91 10.08 11.49
C ASP A 187 42.04 11.27 11.02
N SER A 188 42.46 12.52 11.32
CA SER A 188 41.72 13.81 11.11
C SER A 188 41.14 14.12 9.72
N ASN A 189 41.23 13.23 8.73
CA ASN A 189 40.59 13.34 7.42
C ASN A 189 40.24 11.97 6.77
N ARG A 190 40.26 10.87 7.51
CA ARG A 190 40.05 9.53 6.95
C ARG A 190 39.05 8.73 7.78
N ILE A 191 37.85 8.55 7.23
CA ILE A 191 36.80 7.73 7.81
C ILE A 191 36.59 6.51 6.93
N ILE A 192 36.59 5.32 7.54
CA ILE A 192 36.12 4.09 6.90
C ILE A 192 34.74 3.80 7.48
N ALA A 193 33.72 3.66 6.63
CA ALA A 193 32.39 3.22 7.05
C ALA A 193 32.04 1.88 6.41
N THR A 194 31.34 1.01 7.15
CA THR A 194 30.80 -0.21 6.54
C THR A 194 29.66 0.15 5.60
N ARG A 195 29.56 -0.52 4.45
CA ARG A 195 28.44 -0.32 3.54
C ARG A 195 27.15 -0.76 4.25
N LEU A 196 26.14 0.10 4.28
CA LEU A 196 24.82 -0.30 4.77
C LEU A 196 24.26 -1.45 3.92
N PRO A 197 23.47 -2.37 4.53
CA PRO A 197 22.80 -3.42 3.79
C PRO A 197 22.04 -2.84 2.58
N SER A 198 22.11 -3.55 1.45
CA SER A 198 21.34 -3.16 0.27
C SER A 198 19.86 -3.31 0.58
N PRO A 199 18.99 -2.33 0.25
CA PRO A 199 17.54 -2.52 0.34
C PRO A 199 17.04 -3.75 -0.42
N LEU A 200 17.75 -4.16 -1.49
CA LEU A 200 17.45 -5.39 -2.22
C LEU A 200 17.79 -6.65 -1.43
N HIS A 201 18.78 -6.61 -0.54
CA HIS A 201 19.07 -7.72 0.35
C HIS A 201 17.93 -7.89 1.35
N ASP A 202 17.53 -6.80 2.02
CA ASP A 202 16.43 -6.79 2.98
C ASP A 202 15.13 -7.25 2.32
N ALA A 203 14.84 -6.77 1.10
CA ALA A 203 13.70 -7.23 0.32
C ALA A 203 13.76 -8.74 0.09
N ARG A 204 14.88 -9.28 -0.44
CA ARG A 204 15.03 -10.70 -0.76
C ARG A 204 14.85 -11.63 0.43
N THR A 205 15.32 -11.23 1.61
CA THR A 205 15.25 -12.05 2.84
C THR A 205 14.00 -11.79 3.66
N SER A 206 13.16 -10.82 3.27
CA SER A 206 11.95 -10.49 4.02
C SER A 206 10.81 -11.48 3.74
N PRO A 207 9.89 -11.69 4.70
CA PRO A 207 8.64 -12.43 4.46
C PRO A 207 7.79 -11.82 3.35
N TRP A 208 7.99 -10.52 3.06
CA TRP A 208 7.33 -9.87 1.94
C TRP A 208 7.64 -10.60 0.63
N ASN A 209 8.89 -11.00 0.38
CA ASN A 209 9.33 -11.64 -0.86
C ASN A 209 8.84 -13.10 -1.03
N GLU A 210 8.20 -13.67 -0.02
CA GLU A 210 7.58 -15.01 -0.10
C GLU A 210 6.12 -14.95 -0.59
N ARG A 211 5.56 -13.75 -0.74
CA ARG A 211 4.19 -13.56 -1.22
C ARG A 211 4.08 -13.85 -2.71
N ALA A 212 2.88 -14.26 -3.13
CA ALA A 212 2.58 -14.54 -4.53
C ALA A 212 2.64 -13.29 -5.44
N TRP A 213 2.59 -12.07 -4.88
CA TRP A 213 2.72 -10.82 -5.62
C TRP A 213 3.71 -9.88 -4.93
N THR A 214 4.95 -9.95 -5.39
CA THR A 214 6.11 -9.13 -5.04
C THR A 214 6.72 -8.58 -6.32
N LEU A 215 7.27 -7.37 -6.27
CA LEU A 215 7.86 -6.67 -7.42
C LEU A 215 9.30 -7.12 -7.67
#